data_AF-A0A2V6PHY1-F1
#
_entry.id   AF-A0A2V6PHY1-F1
#
_cell.length_a   1.000
_cell.length_b   1.000
_cell.length_c   1.000
_cell.angle_alpha   90.00
_cell.angle_beta   90.00
_cell.angle_gamma   90.00
#
_symmetry.space_group_name_H-M   'P 1'
#
loop_
_entity.id
_entity.type
_entity.pdbx_description
1 polymer ?
#
loop_
_entity_poly.entity_id
_entity_poly.type
_entity_poly.pdbx_seq_one_letter_code
_entity_poly.pdbx_strand_id
1 'polypeptide(L)'
;MIASARMYEWVPSLTIAWTRLLTWVAARAGVPLELESEPTASVPLEAVWLRDDLGCVLMCGYPWAMRRDRPHLLAAPVPSPPRYAGRPVYVTDFVAREDGPHRTLEDTFGGTIAYSQEHSHSG
;
A
#
# COMPACT_ATOMS: atom_id res chain seq x y z
N MET A 1 -16.29 -7.41 10.77
CA MET A 1 -15.47 -7.03 9.61
C MET A 1 -14.53 -5.93 10.05
N ILE A 2 -13.31 -5.96 9.54
CA ILE A 2 -12.27 -4.99 9.91
C ILE A 2 -12.10 -3.93 8.83
N ALA A 3 -11.70 -2.74 9.26
CA ALA A 3 -11.17 -1.71 8.40
C ALA A 3 -9.75 -1.36 8.83
N SER A 4 -8.85 -1.20 7.87
CA SER A 4 -7.45 -0.90 8.18
C SER A 4 -6.79 -0.06 7.10
N ALA A 5 -6.09 0.98 7.54
CA ALA A 5 -5.25 1.80 6.68
C ALA A 5 -3.75 1.60 6.93
N ARG A 6 -3.35 0.53 7.62
CA ARG A 6 -1.96 0.26 8.04
C ARG A 6 -0.91 0.44 6.94
N MET A 7 -1.25 0.19 5.67
CA MET A 7 -0.35 0.43 4.52
C MET A 7 0.11 1.91 4.41
N TYR A 8 -0.70 2.87 4.85
CA TYR A 8 -0.41 4.31 4.80
C TYR A 8 -0.40 4.98 6.19
N GLU A 9 -0.34 4.21 7.28
CA GLU A 9 -0.27 4.70 8.67
C GLU A 9 1.16 4.64 9.23
N TRP A 10 2.06 5.45 8.67
CA TRP A 10 3.48 5.46 9.08
C TRP A 10 3.88 6.65 9.98
N VAL A 11 2.95 7.59 10.21
CA VAL A 11 3.09 8.66 11.23
C VAL A 11 1.75 8.92 11.93
N PRO A 12 1.76 9.42 13.19
CA PRO A 12 0.53 9.62 13.97
C PRO A 12 -0.53 10.51 13.29
N SER A 13 -0.11 11.54 12.56
CA SER A 13 -1.04 12.43 11.85
C SER A 13 -1.81 11.71 10.74
N LEU A 14 -1.17 10.76 10.05
CA LEU A 14 -1.84 9.92 9.05
C LEU A 14 -2.79 8.93 9.70
N THR A 15 -2.40 8.29 10.81
CA THR A 15 -3.30 7.42 11.57
C THR A 15 -4.59 8.16 11.92
N ILE A 16 -4.50 9.37 12.48
CA ILE A 16 -5.68 10.19 12.81
C ILE A 16 -6.54 10.46 11.57
N ALA A 17 -5.93 10.82 10.44
CA ALA A 17 -6.65 11.12 9.20
C ALA A 17 -7.36 9.88 8.64
N TRP A 18 -6.69 8.73 8.63
CA TRP A 18 -7.24 7.47 8.14
C TRP A 18 -8.33 6.92 9.05
N THR A 19 -8.15 6.96 10.37
CA THR A 19 -9.19 6.58 11.34
C THR A 19 -10.46 7.40 11.10
N ARG A 20 -10.33 8.72 10.92
CA ARG A 20 -11.48 9.59 10.62
C ARG A 20 -12.18 9.21 9.32
N LEU A 21 -11.41 8.97 8.25
CA LEU A 21 -11.98 8.58 6.95
C LEU A 21 -12.72 7.24 7.04
N LEU A 22 -12.09 6.21 7.61
CA LEU A 22 -12.68 4.88 7.72
C LEU A 22 -13.91 4.86 8.63
N THR A 23 -13.90 5.65 9.71
CA THR A 23 -15.08 5.84 10.57
C THR A 23 -16.24 6.44 9.80
N TRP A 24 -15.97 7.47 8.99
CA TRP A 24 -16.97 8.08 8.13
C TRP A 24 -17.49 7.10 7.07
N VAL A 25 -16.61 6.32 6.43
CA VAL A 25 -16.99 5.28 5.47
C VAL A 25 -17.92 4.24 6.11
N ALA A 26 -17.56 3.74 7.29
CA ALA A 26 -18.37 2.76 8.03
C ALA A 26 -19.78 3.30 8.32
N ALA A 27 -19.86 4.53 8.85
CA ALA A 27 -21.13 5.20 9.13
C ALA A 27 -21.96 5.43 7.86
N ARG A 28 -21.31 5.87 6.77
CA ARG A 28 -21.98 6.15 5.49
C ARG A 28 -22.50 4.90 4.80
N ALA A 29 -21.82 3.77 4.99
CA ALA A 29 -22.22 2.46 4.47
C ALA A 29 -23.26 1.76 5.36
N GLY A 30 -23.43 2.17 6.61
CA GLY A 30 -24.29 1.47 7.58
C GLY A 30 -23.73 0.12 8.00
N VAL A 31 -22.41 -0.07 7.91
CA VAL A 31 -21.72 -1.32 8.18
C VAL A 31 -20.84 -1.15 9.41
N PRO A 32 -20.95 -2.01 10.44
CA PRO A 32 -20.05 -1.97 11.59
C PRO A 32 -18.67 -2.46 11.17
N LEU A 33 -17.71 -1.55 11.10
CA LEU A 33 -16.30 -1.84 10.85
C LEU A 33 -15.51 -1.61 12.14
N GLU A 34 -14.74 -2.62 12.53
CA GLU A 34 -13.74 -2.49 13.59
C GLU A 34 -12.46 -1.91 13.00
N LEU A 35 -12.01 -0.77 13.52
CA LEU A 35 -10.83 -0.08 12.99
C LEU A 35 -9.56 -0.66 13.62
N GLU A 36 -8.75 -1.32 12.80
CA GLU A 36 -7.43 -1.81 13.19
C GLU A 36 -6.36 -0.79 12.79
N SER A 37 -5.84 -0.06 13.79
CA SER A 37 -4.84 1.00 13.63
C SER A 37 -3.54 0.75 14.42
N GLU A 38 -3.24 -0.50 14.79
CA GLU A 38 -2.06 -0.79 15.60
C GLU A 38 -0.75 -0.75 14.79
N PRO A 39 0.28 -0.05 15.32
CA PRO A 39 1.65 -0.11 14.81
C PRO A 39 2.41 -1.26 15.48
N THR A 40 1.83 -2.46 15.60
CA THR A 40 2.65 -3.62 15.94
C THR A 40 3.41 -4.03 14.69
N ALA A 41 4.63 -3.52 14.57
CA ALA A 41 5.59 -3.87 13.51
C ALA A 41 5.84 -5.39 13.37
N SER A 42 5.36 -6.18 14.33
CA SER A 42 5.41 -7.64 14.35
C SER A 42 4.39 -8.32 13.43
N VAL A 43 3.31 -7.66 13.00
CA VAL A 43 2.30 -8.26 12.10
C VAL A 43 2.47 -7.73 10.68
N PRO A 44 2.89 -8.56 9.71
CA PRO A 44 3.01 -8.16 8.30
C PRO A 44 1.67 -7.69 7.73
N LEU A 45 1.70 -6.80 6.72
CA LEU A 45 0.47 -6.28 6.09
C LEU A 45 -0.34 -7.40 5.42
N GLU A 46 0.35 -8.42 4.93
CA GLU A 46 -0.23 -9.60 4.30
C GLU A 46 -1.15 -10.35 5.26
N ALA A 47 -0.79 -10.41 6.55
CA ALA A 47 -1.61 -11.09 7.55
C ALA A 47 -2.96 -10.39 7.73
N VAL A 48 -3.02 -9.05 7.59
CA VAL A 48 -4.29 -8.30 7.57
C VAL A 48 -5.08 -8.67 6.32
N TRP A 49 -4.42 -8.67 5.16
CA TRP A 49 -5.09 -8.94 3.88
C TRP A 49 -5.57 -10.38 3.73
N LEU A 50 -5.02 -11.34 4.46
CA LEU A 50 -5.46 -12.74 4.42
C LEU A 50 -6.68 -13.03 5.29
N ARG A 51 -7.15 -12.07 6.08
CA ARG A 51 -8.35 -12.27 6.90
C ARG A 51 -9.59 -12.47 6.04
N ASP A 52 -10.51 -13.29 6.53
CA ASP A 52 -11.80 -13.54 5.86
C ASP A 52 -12.85 -12.46 6.14
N ASP A 53 -12.60 -11.59 7.12
CA ASP A 53 -13.52 -10.53 7.57
C ASP A 53 -13.11 -9.13 7.10
N LEU A 54 -12.46 -9.02 5.94
CA LEU A 54 -12.13 -7.72 5.34
C LEU A 54 -13.39 -6.91 5.03
N GLY A 55 -13.50 -5.73 5.64
CA GLY A 55 -14.54 -4.74 5.32
C GLY A 55 -14.03 -3.63 4.42
N CYS A 56 -12.97 -2.93 4.81
CA CYS A 56 -12.39 -1.83 4.03
C CYS A 56 -10.89 -1.66 4.30
N VAL A 57 -10.04 -2.00 3.33
CA VAL A 57 -8.59 -1.95 3.51
C VAL A 57 -7.88 -1.27 2.36
N LEU A 58 -6.72 -0.69 2.67
CA LEU A 58 -5.73 -0.31 1.68
C LEU A 58 -4.85 -1.52 1.37
N MET A 59 -4.74 -1.86 0.08
CA MET A 59 -4.01 -3.02 -0.41
C MET A 59 -3.15 -2.62 -1.61
N CYS A 60 -1.92 -3.14 -1.66
CA CYS A 60 -1.06 -2.93 -2.81
C CYS A 60 -1.63 -3.66 -4.05
N GLY A 61 -1.42 -3.07 -5.23
CA GLY A 61 -1.95 -3.60 -6.49
C GLY A 61 -1.43 -5.00 -6.84
N TYR A 62 -0.21 -5.36 -6.43
CA TYR A 62 0.37 -6.68 -6.70
C TYR A 62 -0.36 -7.79 -5.92
N PRO A 63 -0.46 -7.76 -4.58
CA PRO A 63 -1.29 -8.70 -3.83
C PRO A 63 -2.73 -8.75 -4.32
N TRP A 64 -3.35 -7.61 -4.62
CA TRP A 64 -4.71 -7.57 -5.14
C TRP A 64 -4.84 -8.32 -6.48
N ALA A 65 -3.91 -8.10 -7.42
CA ALA A 65 -3.93 -8.73 -8.74
C ALA A 65 -3.70 -10.25 -8.67
N MET A 66 -2.87 -10.71 -7.72
CA MET A 66 -2.52 -12.12 -7.53
C MET A 66 -3.60 -12.94 -6.82
N ARG A 67 -4.57 -12.30 -6.16
CA ARG A 67 -5.66 -13.02 -5.49
C ARG A 67 -6.65 -13.60 -6.50
N ARG A 68 -7.14 -14.81 -6.18
CA ARG A 68 -8.25 -15.46 -6.90
C ARG A 68 -9.58 -14.80 -6.58
N ASP A 69 -9.86 -14.59 -5.30
CA ASP A 69 -11.02 -13.83 -4.83
C ASP A 69 -10.56 -12.41 -4.48
N ARG A 70 -10.76 -11.49 -5.42
CA ARG A 70 -10.26 -10.13 -5.31
C ARG A 70 -11.29 -9.26 -4.60
N PRO A 71 -10.91 -8.52 -3.54
CA PRO A 71 -11.76 -7.49 -2.97
C PRO A 71 -12.23 -6.49 -4.04
N HIS A 72 -13.46 -6.01 -3.90
CA HIS A 72 -13.98 -4.97 -4.79
C HIS A 72 -13.18 -3.67 -4.65
N LEU A 73 -12.81 -3.08 -5.79
CA LEU A 73 -12.09 -1.80 -5.78
C LEU A 73 -13.05 -0.66 -5.44
N LEU A 74 -12.82 0.00 -4.30
CA LEU A 74 -13.61 1.16 -3.88
C LEU A 74 -13.03 2.47 -4.41
N ALA A 75 -11.70 2.60 -4.39
CA ALA A 75 -10.97 3.77 -4.84
C ALA A 75 -9.50 3.40 -5.13
N ALA A 76 -8.81 4.26 -5.87
CA ALA A 76 -7.37 4.17 -6.09
C ALA A 76 -6.70 5.51 -5.71
N PRO A 77 -5.57 5.50 -4.99
CA PRO A 77 -4.81 6.72 -4.73
C PRO A 77 -4.35 7.38 -6.03
N VAL A 78 -4.40 8.71 -6.06
CA VAL A 78 -3.84 9.52 -7.15
C VAL A 78 -2.54 10.15 -6.64
N PRO A 79 -1.36 9.75 -7.15
CA PRO A 79 -0.10 10.35 -6.76
C PRO A 79 -0.04 11.85 -7.09
N SER A 80 0.46 12.64 -6.15
CA SER A 80 0.57 14.10 -6.32
C SER A 80 1.66 14.60 -7.29
N PRO A 81 2.78 13.89 -7.57
CA PRO A 81 3.80 14.41 -8.47
C PRO A 81 3.29 14.67 -9.91
N PRO A 82 3.73 15.76 -10.57
CA PRO A 82 3.26 16.13 -11.91
C PRO A 82 3.41 15.03 -12.97
N ARG A 83 4.44 14.17 -12.84
CA ARG A 83 4.69 13.05 -13.78
C ARG A 83 3.50 12.09 -13.93
N TYR A 84 2.59 12.07 -12.96
CA TYR A 84 1.43 11.18 -12.98
C TYR A 84 0.16 11.85 -13.52
N ALA A 85 0.20 13.16 -13.82
CA ALA A 85 -0.87 13.89 -14.49
C ALA A 85 -2.28 13.69 -13.86
N GLY A 86 -2.35 13.57 -12.53
CA GLY A 86 -3.61 13.36 -11.81
C GLY A 86 -4.28 12.01 -12.06
N ARG A 87 -3.53 11.00 -12.55
CA ARG A 87 -4.04 9.66 -12.84
C ARG A 87 -3.64 8.68 -11.73
N PRO A 88 -4.48 7.66 -11.43
CA PRO A 88 -4.15 6.60 -10.47
C PRO A 88 -3.19 5.57 -11.09
N VAL A 89 -2.03 6.04 -11.55
CA VAL A 89 -0.96 5.24 -12.14
C VAL A 89 0.34 5.62 -11.48
N TYR A 90 1.23 4.65 -11.31
CA TYR A 90 2.61 4.91 -10.89
C TYR A 90 3.58 4.01 -11.66
N VAL A 91 4.88 4.28 -11.50
CA VAL A 91 5.97 3.53 -12.10
C VAL A 91 6.93 3.06 -11.02
N THR A 92 7.65 1.98 -11.30
CA THR A 92 8.81 1.56 -10.51
C THR A 92 10.03 2.33 -11.00
N ASP A 93 10.72 3.01 -10.09
CA ASP A 93 12.00 3.65 -10.36
C ASP A 93 13.12 2.78 -9.78
N PHE A 94 14.15 2.50 -10.59
CA PHE A 94 15.42 1.95 -10.10
C PHE A 94 16.31 3.13 -9.71
N VAL A 95 16.70 3.20 -8.43
CA VAL A 95 17.50 4.30 -7.90
C VAL A 95 18.92 3.81 -7.63
N ALA A 96 19.91 4.52 -8.18
CA ALA A 96 21.33 4.27 -7.95
C ALA A 96 22.02 5.56 -7.49
N ARG A 97 23.21 5.42 -6.88
CA ARG A 97 24.04 6.57 -6.50
C ARG A 97 24.49 7.33 -7.75
N GLU A 98 24.35 8.65 -7.73
CA GLU A 98 24.76 9.51 -8.84
C GLU A 98 26.25 9.39 -9.18
N ASP A 99 27.10 9.31 -8.16
CA ASP A 99 28.54 9.07 -8.25
C ASP A 99 28.92 7.57 -8.25
N GLY A 100 27.93 6.68 -8.43
CA GLY A 100 28.11 5.23 -8.52
C GLY A 100 28.49 4.72 -9.91
N PRO A 101 28.84 3.42 -10.02
CA PRO A 101 29.26 2.82 -11.28
C PRO A 101 28.10 2.47 -12.24
N HIS A 102 26.86 2.41 -11.75
CA HIS A 102 25.70 1.98 -12.53
C HIS A 102 25.09 3.16 -13.31
N ARG A 103 24.98 3.01 -14.63
CA ARG A 103 24.38 3.99 -15.55
C ARG A 103 23.20 3.40 -16.33
N THR A 104 23.18 2.09 -16.46
CA THR A 104 22.14 1.28 -17.09
C THR A 104 21.65 0.23 -16.11
N LEU A 105 20.52 -0.42 -16.43
CA LEU A 105 20.03 -1.53 -15.61
C LEU A 105 20.99 -2.72 -15.68
N GLU A 106 21.58 -2.97 -16.85
CA GLU A 106 22.52 -4.06 -17.10
C GLU A 106 23.77 -3.96 -16.24
N ASP A 107 24.22 -2.74 -15.91
CA ASP A 107 25.35 -2.52 -15.00
C ASP A 107 25.09 -3.07 -13.59
N THR A 108 23.84 -3.37 -13.23
CA THR A 108 23.46 -3.91 -11.92
C THR A 108 23.47 -5.44 -11.87
N PHE A 109 23.57 -6.12 -13.01
CA PHE A 109 23.44 -7.57 -13.07
C PHE A 109 24.56 -8.29 -12.32
N GLY A 110 24.18 -9.29 -11.52
CA GLY A 110 25.10 -9.96 -10.59
C GLY A 110 25.43 -9.17 -9.33
N GLY A 111 24.88 -7.96 -9.17
CA GLY A 111 25.00 -7.13 -7.97
C GLY A 111 23.93 -7.41 -6.92
N THR A 112 23.80 -6.47 -5.99
CA THR A 112 22.82 -6.52 -4.89
C THR A 112 21.78 -5.42 -5.07
N ILE A 113 20.51 -5.77 -4.96
CA ILE A 113 19.38 -4.82 -4.93
C ILE A 113 18.79 -4.77 -3.53
N ALA A 114 18.49 -3.55 -3.06
CA ALA A 114 17.60 -3.35 -1.92
C ALA A 114 16.20 -3.09 -2.47
N TYR A 115 15.21 -3.82 -1.97
CA TYR A 115 13.81 -3.66 -2.32
C TYR A 115 12.99 -3.36 -1.06
N SER A 116 11.77 -2.86 -1.27
CA SER A 116 10.91 -2.42 -0.17
C SER A 116 10.38 -3.59 0.67
N GLN A 117 9.51 -4.43 0.09
CA GLN A 117 8.99 -5.68 0.67
C GLN A 117 8.59 -6.62 -0.46
N GLU A 118 8.57 -7.94 -0.20
CA GLU A 118 8.27 -9.00 -1.18
C GLU A 118 6.94 -8.78 -1.93
N HIS A 119 5.96 -8.20 -1.25
CA HIS A 119 4.61 -8.00 -1.77
C HIS A 119 4.33 -6.56 -2.20
N SER A 120 5.39 -5.76 -2.35
CA SER A 120 5.31 -4.42 -2.91
C SER A 120 5.33 -4.50 -4.44
N HIS A 121 4.32 -3.92 -5.10
CA HIS A 121 4.25 -3.91 -6.56
C HIS A 121 5.35 -3.05 -7.21
N SER A 122 5.87 -2.05 -6.50
CA SER A 122 7.03 -1.27 -6.96
C SER A 122 8.36 -1.79 -6.41
N GLY A 123 8.33 -2.84 -5.58
CA GLY A 123 9.50 -3.40 -4.90
C GLY A 123 10.41 -4.13 -5.87
#